data_AF-A0A944DGY3-F1
#
_entry.id   AF-A0A944DGY3-F1
#
_cell.length_a   1.000
_cell.length_b   1.000
_cell.length_c   1.000
_cell.angle_alpha   90.00
_cell.angle_beta   90.00
_cell.angle_gamma   90.00
#
_symmetry.space_group_name_H-M   'P 1'
#
loop_
_entity.id
_entity.type
_entity.pdbx_description
1 polymer ?
#
loop_
_entity_poly.entity_id
_entity_poly.type
_entity_poly.pdbx_seq_one_letter_code
_entity_poly.pdbx_strand_id
1 'polypeptide(L)'
;MRGAWAAACLVALLAALTGCAVQTPRLLAAPPADLPPRVELTATPFFPQEDYQCGPAALATALSAAGIPTRPDALVDRVFLPGRQGSLQIEMLVGARGRGAVATRIPGTLEALMRETNDGNPVVVLQNLGLSWAPSWHYAVVIGYDLDAAHFVLRSGPLERQQLAFSTFEHTWDRSGRWAFVVTPPGALPTTASEAEVTRALVAFEHNAPPAAAARAYRSALARWPDNLTLAMGLGNTLYAQGETSGAAAVFRDAAQRHDDAAAYNNLAIVLLEQGRRDEARRAAQRAVSLGGPFQAQAADTLKRVDE
;
A
#
# COMPACT_ATOMS: atom_id res chain seq x y z
N MET A 1 11.91 12.81 -50.57
CA MET A 1 11.56 11.76 -49.59
C MET A 1 12.40 11.76 -48.30
N ARG A 2 13.58 12.40 -48.22
CA ARG A 2 14.40 12.44 -46.99
C ARG A 2 13.96 13.47 -45.93
N GLY A 3 13.25 14.54 -46.31
CA GLY A 3 12.79 15.59 -45.38
C GLY A 3 11.60 15.21 -44.49
N ALA A 4 10.72 14.31 -44.96
CA ALA A 4 9.56 13.86 -44.19
C ALA A 4 9.95 12.96 -43.00
N TRP A 5 11.03 12.19 -43.14
CA TRP A 5 11.56 11.33 -42.08
C TRP A 5 12.25 12.12 -40.99
N ALA A 6 12.97 13.20 -41.34
CA ALA A 6 13.58 14.10 -40.36
C ALA A 6 12.52 14.85 -39.53
N ALA A 7 11.43 15.30 -40.15
CA ALA A 7 10.33 15.95 -39.45
C ALA A 7 9.56 14.98 -38.53
N ALA A 8 9.33 13.74 -38.97
CA ALA A 8 8.69 12.70 -38.15
C ALA A 8 9.56 12.31 -36.93
N CYS A 9 10.88 12.20 -37.10
CA CYS A 9 11.79 11.95 -35.99
C CYS A 9 11.84 13.12 -34.99
N LEU A 10 11.73 14.37 -35.45
CA LEU A 10 11.72 15.54 -34.57
C LEU A 10 10.43 15.61 -33.72
N VAL A 11 9.28 15.27 -34.30
CA VAL A 11 7.99 15.21 -33.58
C VAL A 11 7.97 14.05 -32.58
N ALA A 12 8.53 12.89 -32.93
CA ALA A 12 8.69 11.77 -32.00
C ALA A 12 9.67 12.07 -30.86
N LEU A 13 10.73 12.84 -31.12
CA LEU A 13 11.67 13.30 -30.09
C LEU A 13 11.03 14.35 -29.16
N LEU A 14 10.19 15.24 -29.70
CA LEU A 14 9.42 16.21 -28.91
C LEU A 14 8.30 15.56 -28.09
N ALA A 15 7.68 14.48 -28.59
CA ALA A 15 6.72 13.69 -27.82
C ALA A 15 7.40 12.86 -26.72
N ALA A 16 8.62 12.38 -26.97
CA ALA A 16 9.45 11.70 -25.96
C ALA A 16 10.04 12.65 -24.90
N LEU A 17 9.99 13.97 -25.12
CA LEU A 17 10.38 15.01 -24.15
C LEU A 17 9.23 15.47 -23.23
N THR A 18 8.06 14.81 -23.28
CA THR A 18 7.02 14.96 -22.24
C THR A 18 7.35 14.19 -20.94
N GLY A 19 8.53 13.58 -20.87
CA GLY A 19 9.08 12.93 -19.68
C GLY A 19 9.36 13.93 -18.56
N CYS A 20 8.69 13.74 -17.42
CA CYS A 20 8.59 14.63 -16.26
C CYS A 20 7.68 15.85 -16.46
N ALA A 21 6.37 15.61 -16.63
CA ALA A 21 5.40 16.65 -16.34
C ALA A 21 5.58 17.09 -14.88
N VAL A 22 6.06 18.32 -14.71
CA VAL A 22 6.05 19.03 -13.42
C VAL A 22 4.59 19.17 -13.00
N GLN A 23 4.27 18.63 -11.83
CA GLN A 23 2.92 18.52 -11.29
C GLN A 23 2.42 19.85 -10.78
N THR A 24 3.28 20.64 -10.13
CA THR A 24 2.88 21.90 -9.48
C THR A 24 2.18 22.87 -10.45
N PRO A 25 2.72 23.21 -11.64
CA PRO A 25 2.03 24.09 -12.58
C PRO A 25 0.68 23.54 -13.03
N ARG A 26 0.58 22.22 -13.26
CA ARG A 26 -0.67 21.57 -13.66
C ARG A 26 -1.72 21.62 -12.54
N LEU A 27 -1.30 21.33 -11.31
CA LEU A 27 -2.14 21.37 -10.13
C LEU A 27 -2.68 22.78 -9.87
N LEU A 28 -1.84 23.81 -9.99
CA LEU A 28 -2.27 25.19 -9.79
C LEU A 28 -3.13 25.73 -10.93
N ALA A 29 -2.92 25.26 -12.17
CA ALA A 29 -3.75 25.64 -13.31
C ALA A 29 -5.15 25.00 -13.26
N ALA A 30 -5.27 23.81 -12.69
CA ALA A 30 -6.52 23.07 -12.57
C ALA A 30 -6.57 22.34 -11.21
N PRO A 31 -6.81 23.06 -10.10
CA PRO A 31 -6.89 22.44 -8.78
C PRO A 31 -8.10 21.49 -8.71
N PRO A 32 -8.03 20.41 -7.91
CA PRO A 32 -9.15 19.49 -7.75
C PRO A 32 -10.35 20.22 -7.14
N ALA A 33 -11.43 20.36 -7.91
CA ALA A 33 -12.60 21.17 -7.52
C ALA A 33 -13.39 20.59 -6.35
N ASP A 34 -13.22 19.29 -6.07
CA ASP A 34 -13.87 18.57 -5.00
C ASP A 34 -13.11 18.64 -3.66
N LEU A 35 -11.88 19.17 -3.67
CA LEU A 35 -11.09 19.36 -2.46
C LEU A 35 -11.29 20.75 -1.87
N PRO A 36 -11.35 20.88 -0.53
CA PRO A 36 -11.33 22.18 0.12
C PRO A 36 -10.00 22.92 -0.20
N PRO A 37 -9.98 24.26 -0.17
CA PRO A 37 -8.78 25.02 -0.50
C PRO A 37 -7.62 24.76 0.49
N ARG A 38 -7.95 24.35 1.72
CA ARG A 38 -6.98 24.16 2.80
C ARG A 38 -7.40 23.02 3.71
N VAL A 39 -6.43 22.19 4.09
CA VAL A 39 -6.58 21.13 5.11
C VAL A 39 -5.34 21.13 5.98
N GLU A 40 -5.52 20.99 7.29
CA GLU A 40 -4.42 20.71 8.21
C GLU A 40 -4.87 19.77 9.33
N LEU A 41 -4.26 18.59 9.40
CA LEU A 41 -4.48 17.60 10.44
C LEU A 41 -3.68 17.97 11.69
N THR A 42 -4.08 19.06 12.36
CA THR A 42 -3.35 19.67 13.49
C THR A 42 -3.15 18.70 14.66
N ALA A 43 -4.06 17.75 14.87
CA ALA A 43 -3.96 16.71 15.88
C ALA A 43 -2.88 15.64 15.59
N THR A 44 -2.25 15.67 14.40
CA THR A 44 -1.18 14.73 14.05
C THR A 44 0.00 14.89 15.02
N PRO A 45 0.40 13.82 15.74
CA PRO A 45 1.47 13.88 16.71
C PRO A 45 2.79 14.39 16.12
N PHE A 46 3.58 15.06 16.94
CA PHE A 46 4.91 15.52 16.59
C PHE A 46 5.94 14.96 17.56
N PHE A 47 7.01 14.41 17.01
CA PHE A 47 8.16 13.96 17.77
C PHE A 47 9.38 14.74 17.27
N PRO A 48 9.83 15.77 18.02
CA PRO A 48 11.00 16.56 17.61
C PRO A 48 12.25 15.70 17.59
N GLN A 49 13.12 15.91 16.60
CA GLN A 49 14.35 15.15 16.45
C GLN A 49 15.51 15.97 15.89
N GLU A 50 16.72 15.56 16.27
CA GLU A 50 18.00 15.89 15.64
C GLU A 50 18.54 14.68 14.82
N ASP A 51 19.68 14.85 14.15
CA ASP A 51 20.16 14.06 13.01
C ASP A 51 20.01 12.52 13.09
N TYR A 52 19.75 11.90 11.93
CA TYR A 52 19.70 10.45 11.65
C TYR A 52 18.51 9.64 12.20
N GLN A 53 17.51 10.25 12.84
CA GLN A 53 16.32 9.55 13.38
C GLN A 53 15.00 9.81 12.63
N CYS A 54 15.04 10.54 11.52
CA CYS A 54 13.83 11.03 10.81
C CYS A 54 12.86 9.90 10.39
N GLY A 55 13.36 8.70 10.08
CA GLY A 55 12.54 7.52 9.78
C GLY A 55 11.67 7.08 10.97
N PRO A 56 12.26 6.68 12.12
CA PRO A 56 11.52 6.37 13.34
C PRO A 56 10.50 7.43 13.78
N ALA A 57 10.80 8.74 13.70
CA ALA A 57 9.79 9.76 14.02
C ALA A 57 8.65 9.78 13.02
N ALA A 58 8.96 9.85 11.72
CA ALA A 58 7.92 9.93 10.71
C ALA A 58 6.98 8.72 10.78
N LEU A 59 7.52 7.53 11.03
CA LEU A 59 6.73 6.33 11.23
C LEU A 59 5.94 6.36 12.55
N ALA A 60 6.54 6.79 13.66
CA ALA A 60 5.84 6.94 14.94
C ALA A 60 4.67 7.94 14.84
N THR A 61 4.88 9.04 14.13
CA THR A 61 3.86 10.05 13.83
C THR A 61 2.69 9.42 13.06
N ALA A 62 2.97 8.73 11.94
CA ALA A 62 1.93 8.11 11.12
C ALA A 62 1.19 6.97 11.85
N LEU A 63 1.90 6.12 12.59
CA LEU A 63 1.29 5.08 13.42
C LEU A 63 0.37 5.66 14.49
N SER A 64 0.84 6.69 15.20
CA SER A 64 0.05 7.32 16.26
C SER A 64 -1.17 8.03 15.71
N ALA A 65 -1.05 8.68 14.53
CA ALA A 65 -2.20 9.25 13.82
C ALA A 65 -3.21 8.18 13.36
N ALA A 66 -2.74 6.99 12.99
CA ALA A 66 -3.57 5.83 12.66
C ALA A 66 -4.19 5.14 13.90
N GLY A 67 -4.06 5.72 15.10
CA GLY A 67 -4.60 5.18 16.34
C GLY A 67 -3.76 4.06 16.97
N ILE A 68 -2.47 3.96 16.60
CA ILE A 68 -1.52 2.96 17.11
C ILE A 68 -0.40 3.69 17.86
N PRO A 69 -0.59 4.02 19.16
CA PRO A 69 0.36 4.84 19.92
C PRO A 69 1.77 4.25 19.87
N THR A 70 2.69 4.99 19.26
CA THR A 70 4.07 4.55 19.05
C THR A 70 5.03 5.69 19.28
N ARG A 71 6.10 5.44 20.05
CA ARG A 71 7.21 6.39 20.24
C ARG A 71 8.37 6.05 19.29
N PRO A 72 9.14 7.04 18.81
CA PRO A 72 10.28 6.81 17.92
C PRO A 72 11.31 5.83 18.50
N ASP A 73 11.63 5.94 19.79
CA ASP A 73 12.62 5.10 20.49
C ASP A 73 12.33 3.60 20.34
N ALA A 74 11.05 3.23 20.28
CA ALA A 74 10.63 1.84 20.16
C ALA A 74 10.74 1.29 18.72
N LEU A 75 11.10 2.14 17.75
CA LEU A 75 11.26 1.79 16.34
C LEU A 75 12.72 1.79 15.89
N VAL A 76 13.64 2.36 16.68
CA VAL A 76 15.06 2.53 16.31
C VAL A 76 15.67 1.19 15.89
N ASP A 77 15.64 0.16 16.74
CA ASP A 77 16.26 -1.14 16.46
C ASP A 77 15.65 -1.91 15.28
N ARG A 78 14.47 -1.50 14.81
CA ARG A 78 13.76 -2.15 13.68
C ARG A 78 13.85 -1.39 12.37
N VAL A 79 14.04 -0.07 12.45
CA VAL A 79 13.89 0.84 11.31
C VAL A 79 15.20 1.59 11.01
N PHE A 80 16.14 1.63 11.94
CA PHE A 80 17.44 2.26 11.77
C PHE A 80 18.52 1.22 11.42
N LEU A 81 19.30 1.48 10.36
CA LEU A 81 20.46 0.69 9.99
C LEU A 81 21.75 1.50 10.23
N PRO A 82 22.55 1.20 11.27
CA PRO A 82 23.76 1.96 11.61
C PRO A 82 24.78 2.03 10.47
N GLY A 83 24.95 0.94 9.72
CA GLY A 83 25.90 0.86 8.58
C GLY A 83 25.50 1.67 7.35
N ARG A 84 24.31 2.28 7.33
CA ARG A 84 23.79 3.11 6.23
C ARG A 84 23.25 4.47 6.68
N GLN A 85 23.45 4.82 7.96
CA GLN A 85 23.08 6.12 8.54
C GLN A 85 21.63 6.56 8.24
N GLY A 86 20.65 5.65 8.32
CA GLY A 86 19.25 5.98 8.10
C GLY A 86 18.31 4.80 7.98
N SER A 87 17.05 5.09 7.65
CA SER A 87 15.98 4.11 7.43
C SER A 87 15.70 3.93 5.94
N LEU A 88 15.70 2.70 5.43
CA LEU A 88 15.27 2.49 4.03
C LEU A 88 13.75 2.32 3.97
N GLN A 89 13.24 2.47 2.75
CA GLN A 89 11.81 2.46 2.45
C GLN A 89 11.15 1.15 2.90
N ILE A 90 11.85 0.02 2.78
CA ILE A 90 11.32 -1.29 3.15
C ILE A 90 11.20 -1.42 4.66
N GLU A 91 12.18 -0.93 5.42
CA GLU A 91 12.21 -0.94 6.88
C GLU A 91 11.07 -0.10 7.45
N MET A 92 10.72 1.03 6.80
CA MET A 92 9.54 1.82 7.17
C MET A 92 8.25 1.00 7.05
N LEU A 93 8.07 0.28 5.92
CA LEU A 93 6.89 -0.55 5.68
C LEU A 93 6.87 -1.80 6.58
N VAL A 94 8.03 -2.41 6.85
CA VAL A 94 8.16 -3.53 7.80
C VAL A 94 7.87 -3.07 9.23
N GLY A 95 8.41 -1.92 9.63
CA GLY A 95 8.21 -1.33 10.95
C GLY A 95 6.74 -1.07 11.25
N ALA A 96 6.01 -0.51 10.27
CA ALA A 96 4.57 -0.30 10.39
C ALA A 96 3.80 -1.62 10.58
N ARG A 97 4.08 -2.63 9.75
CA ARG A 97 3.46 -3.96 9.84
C ARG A 97 3.75 -4.65 11.17
N GLY A 98 4.97 -4.50 11.68
CA GLY A 98 5.37 -5.00 12.99
C GLY A 98 4.61 -4.36 14.17
N ARG A 99 3.86 -3.29 13.94
CA ARG A 99 2.95 -2.65 14.91
C ARG A 99 1.47 -2.93 14.62
N GLY A 100 1.17 -3.88 13.74
CA GLY A 100 -0.20 -4.28 13.41
C GLY A 100 -0.91 -3.30 12.48
N ALA A 101 -0.18 -2.42 11.80
CA ALA A 101 -0.73 -1.47 10.83
C ALA A 101 -0.53 -1.95 9.39
N VAL A 102 -1.45 -1.58 8.50
CA VAL A 102 -1.28 -1.77 7.05
C VAL A 102 -0.59 -0.54 6.49
N ALA A 103 0.61 -0.72 5.96
CA ALA A 103 1.37 0.34 5.29
C ALA A 103 1.28 0.18 3.77
N THR A 104 0.64 1.15 3.13
CA THR A 104 0.27 1.08 1.72
C THR A 104 0.90 2.22 0.95
N ARG A 105 1.67 1.86 -0.08
CA ARG A 105 2.17 2.79 -1.09
C ARG A 105 0.99 3.46 -1.78
N ILE A 106 1.09 4.76 -2.01
CA ILE A 106 0.08 5.53 -2.75
C ILE A 106 0.70 6.08 -4.04
N PRO A 107 -0.13 6.53 -5.00
CA PRO A 107 0.37 7.20 -6.20
C PRO A 107 1.28 8.38 -5.83
N GLY A 108 2.40 8.50 -6.56
CA GLY A 108 3.36 9.59 -6.40
C GLY A 108 2.88 10.90 -7.02
N THR A 109 1.65 11.34 -6.70
CA THR A 109 1.09 12.60 -7.19
C THR A 109 0.82 13.58 -6.06
N LEU A 110 0.97 14.89 -6.32
CA LEU A 110 0.65 15.93 -5.33
C LEU A 110 -0.84 15.86 -4.93
N GLU A 111 -1.72 15.60 -5.89
CA GLU A 111 -3.14 15.39 -5.64
C GLU A 111 -3.41 14.18 -4.74
N ALA A 112 -2.67 13.08 -4.88
CA ALA A 112 -2.82 11.94 -3.98
C ALA A 112 -2.48 12.32 -2.53
N LEU A 113 -1.41 13.10 -2.31
CA LEU A 113 -1.07 13.62 -0.98
C LEU A 113 -2.20 14.47 -0.39
N MET A 114 -2.82 15.32 -1.22
CA MET A 114 -3.93 16.18 -0.80
C MET A 114 -5.20 15.39 -0.48
N ARG A 115 -5.53 14.38 -1.29
CA ARG A 115 -6.70 13.52 -1.07
C ARG A 115 -6.56 12.69 0.20
N GLU A 116 -5.38 12.11 0.44
CA GLU A 116 -5.14 11.35 1.68
C GLU A 116 -5.22 12.25 2.91
N THR A 117 -4.57 13.42 2.88
CA THR A 117 -4.64 14.36 4.02
C THR A 117 -6.04 14.91 4.25
N ASN A 118 -6.80 15.18 3.17
CA ASN A 118 -8.22 15.52 3.25
C ASN A 118 -9.05 14.44 3.96
N ASP A 119 -8.76 13.17 3.67
CA ASP A 119 -9.46 12.03 4.24
C ASP A 119 -8.94 11.63 5.63
N GLY A 120 -8.11 12.49 6.26
CA GLY A 120 -7.63 12.30 7.62
C GLY A 120 -6.36 11.46 7.73
N ASN A 121 -5.70 11.14 6.61
CA ASN A 121 -4.50 10.30 6.58
C ASN A 121 -3.24 11.17 6.39
N PRO A 122 -2.39 11.33 7.44
CA PRO A 122 -1.06 11.89 7.25
C PRO A 122 -0.22 10.99 6.35
N VAL A 123 0.55 11.59 5.44
CA VAL A 123 1.31 10.85 4.44
C VAL A 123 2.79 10.92 4.75
N VAL A 124 3.42 9.77 4.91
CA VAL A 124 4.87 9.70 5.07
C VAL A 124 5.53 9.78 3.71
N VAL A 125 6.50 10.68 3.56
CA VAL A 125 7.22 10.91 2.31
C VAL A 125 8.73 10.84 2.54
N LEU A 126 9.47 10.47 1.49
CA LEU A 126 10.93 10.53 1.49
C LEU A 126 11.37 11.66 0.55
N GLN A 127 12.15 12.59 1.05
CA GLN A 127 12.72 13.68 0.27
C GLN A 127 14.25 13.56 0.24
N ASN A 128 14.87 14.16 -0.77
CA ASN A 128 16.29 14.46 -0.75
C ASN A 128 16.49 15.97 -0.73
N LEU A 129 16.84 16.50 0.44
CA LEU A 129 17.04 17.93 0.70
C LEU A 129 18.43 18.42 0.27
N GLY A 130 19.34 17.50 -0.06
CA GLY A 130 20.71 17.79 -0.47
C GLY A 130 20.85 18.17 -1.95
N LEU A 131 22.07 18.07 -2.46
CA LEU A 131 22.38 18.25 -3.88
C LEU A 131 22.59 16.88 -4.55
N SER A 132 22.55 16.83 -5.88
CA SER A 132 22.73 15.56 -6.63
C SER A 132 24.07 14.88 -6.33
N TRP A 133 25.11 15.66 -6.00
CA TRP A 133 26.45 15.18 -5.66
C TRP A 133 26.68 15.02 -4.14
N ALA A 134 25.75 15.49 -3.31
CA ALA A 134 25.79 15.39 -1.85
C ALA A 134 24.34 15.19 -1.33
N PRO A 135 23.79 13.98 -1.44
CA PRO A 135 22.41 13.71 -1.06
C PRO A 135 22.21 13.83 0.45
N SER A 136 21.04 14.34 0.85
CA SER A 136 20.58 14.37 2.24
C SER A 136 19.15 13.81 2.28
N TRP A 137 19.04 12.52 2.62
CA TRP A 137 17.76 11.81 2.65
C TRP A 137 17.00 12.13 3.94
N HIS A 138 15.72 12.47 3.79
CA HIS A 138 14.91 12.98 4.89
C HIS A 138 13.47 12.45 4.80
N TYR A 139 13.00 11.82 5.86
CA TYR A 139 11.57 11.51 6.00
C TYR A 139 10.84 12.69 6.62
N ALA A 140 9.66 12.98 6.09
CA ALA A 140 8.72 13.92 6.65
C ALA A 140 7.30 13.33 6.59
N VAL A 141 6.37 13.94 7.33
CA VAL A 141 4.96 13.59 7.26
C VAL A 141 4.17 14.79 6.77
N VAL A 142 3.54 14.68 5.61
CA VAL A 142 2.60 15.67 5.09
C VAL A 142 1.31 15.54 5.89
N ILE A 143 0.90 16.64 6.52
CA ILE A 143 -0.30 16.70 7.39
C ILE A 143 -1.36 17.65 6.85
N GLY A 144 -1.08 18.34 5.74
CA GLY A 144 -1.98 19.34 5.22
C GLY A 144 -1.43 20.05 4.00
N TYR A 145 -2.27 20.90 3.42
CA TYR A 145 -1.96 21.73 2.25
C TYR A 145 -2.78 23.02 2.29
N ASP A 146 -2.27 24.03 1.60
CA ASP A 146 -2.98 25.28 1.31
C ASP A 146 -2.80 25.58 -0.19
N LEU A 147 -3.89 25.44 -0.95
CA LEU A 147 -3.91 25.68 -2.40
C LEU A 147 -3.76 27.17 -2.73
N ASP A 148 -4.29 28.07 -1.88
CA ASP A 148 -4.20 29.51 -2.09
C ASP A 148 -2.76 30.01 -1.92
N ALA A 149 -2.08 29.47 -0.89
CA ALA A 149 -0.69 29.80 -0.58
C ALA A 149 0.33 28.84 -1.23
N ALA A 150 -0.15 27.89 -2.05
CA ALA A 150 0.63 26.93 -2.82
C ALA A 150 1.71 26.16 -2.03
N HIS A 151 1.38 25.63 -0.84
CA HIS A 151 2.33 24.88 -0.02
C HIS A 151 1.72 23.66 0.70
N PHE A 152 2.58 22.70 1.04
CA PHE A 152 2.26 21.63 1.99
C PHE A 152 2.67 22.02 3.40
N VAL A 153 1.93 21.52 4.39
CA VAL A 153 2.28 21.58 5.81
C VAL A 153 2.80 20.20 6.24
N LEU A 154 3.99 20.18 6.85
CA LEU A 154 4.68 18.95 7.24
C LEU A 154 5.09 18.94 8.71
N ARG A 155 5.13 17.75 9.30
CA ARG A 155 5.90 17.40 10.50
C ARG A 155 7.29 16.96 10.03
N SER A 156 8.35 17.69 10.38
CA SER A 156 9.67 17.50 9.75
C SER A 156 10.81 18.04 10.61
N GLY A 157 11.74 17.15 10.98
CA GLY A 157 12.92 17.50 11.78
C GLY A 157 12.55 18.17 13.11
N PRO A 158 13.20 19.30 13.49
CA PRO A 158 12.86 20.04 14.71
C PRO A 158 11.59 20.89 14.56
N LEU A 159 11.06 21.04 13.34
CA LEU A 159 9.91 21.90 13.06
C LEU A 159 8.62 21.09 13.17
N GLU A 160 7.83 21.42 14.19
CA GLU A 160 6.48 20.88 14.33
C GLU A 160 5.64 21.22 13.10
N ARG A 161 5.68 22.47 12.65
CA ARG A 161 4.91 22.96 11.52
C ARG A 161 5.82 23.58 10.47
N GLN A 162 6.29 22.76 9.54
CA GLN A 162 7.03 23.24 8.37
C GLN A 162 6.08 23.52 7.21
N GLN A 163 6.15 24.73 6.63
CA GLN A 163 5.48 25.05 5.37
C GLN A 163 6.50 24.95 4.24
N LEU A 164 6.18 24.19 3.19
CA LEU A 164 7.06 24.02 2.03
C LEU A 164 6.27 24.22 0.75
N ALA A 165 6.69 25.18 -0.08
CA ALA A 165 6.06 25.47 -1.36
C ALA A 165 5.95 24.19 -2.22
N PHE A 166 4.85 24.03 -2.95
CA PHE A 166 4.59 22.83 -3.78
C PHE A 166 5.74 22.52 -4.73
N SER A 167 6.30 23.55 -5.38
CA SER A 167 7.43 23.41 -6.30
C SER A 167 8.69 22.89 -5.60
N THR A 168 9.04 23.45 -4.43
CA THR A 168 10.20 23.02 -3.66
C THR A 168 10.00 21.60 -3.11
N PHE A 169 8.80 21.30 -2.62
CA PHE A 169 8.43 19.96 -2.16
C PHE A 169 8.57 18.96 -3.32
N GLU A 170 7.97 19.24 -4.47
CA GLU A 170 8.01 18.38 -5.65
C GLU A 170 9.45 18.10 -6.08
N HIS A 171 10.29 19.13 -6.21
CA HIS A 171 11.69 18.97 -6.64
C HIS A 171 12.52 18.08 -5.70
N THR A 172 12.29 18.18 -4.40
CA THR A 172 13.01 17.36 -3.40
C THR A 172 12.44 15.95 -3.30
N TRP A 173 11.14 15.79 -3.54
CA TRP A 173 10.41 14.52 -3.53
C TRP A 173 10.67 13.69 -4.80
N ASP A 174 10.80 14.31 -5.96
CA ASP A 174 11.11 13.66 -7.25
C ASP A 174 12.37 12.80 -7.17
N ARG A 175 13.37 13.25 -6.43
CA ARG A 175 14.66 12.56 -6.23
C ARG A 175 14.52 11.21 -5.52
N SER A 176 13.42 11.00 -4.79
CA SER A 176 13.09 9.72 -4.16
C SER A 176 12.28 8.77 -5.05
N GLY A 177 11.98 9.18 -6.30
CA GLY A 177 10.96 8.53 -7.12
C GLY A 177 9.54 8.79 -6.62
N ARG A 178 9.31 9.97 -6.03
CA ARG A 178 8.02 10.39 -5.46
C ARG A 178 7.49 9.37 -4.45
N TRP A 179 8.37 8.96 -3.53
CA TRP A 179 8.04 7.91 -2.60
C TRP A 179 7.14 8.44 -1.48
N ALA A 180 5.93 7.89 -1.37
CA ALA A 180 4.98 8.12 -0.29
C ALA A 180 4.28 6.82 0.16
N PHE A 181 3.82 6.78 1.39
CA PHE A 181 2.90 5.75 1.88
C PHE A 181 2.01 6.28 3.01
N VAL A 182 0.88 5.60 3.20
CA VAL A 182 -0.07 5.84 4.28
C VAL A 182 -0.10 4.63 5.20
N VAL A 183 -0.26 4.90 6.49
CA VAL A 183 -0.48 3.90 7.53
C VAL A 183 -1.95 3.89 7.91
N THR A 184 -2.58 2.73 7.90
CA THR A 184 -3.99 2.55 8.28
C THR A 184 -4.14 1.39 9.27
N PRO A 185 -5.16 1.42 10.17
CA PRO A 185 -5.52 0.26 10.96
C PRO A 185 -6.12 -0.85 10.07
N PRO A 186 -6.06 -2.13 10.48
CA PRO A 186 -6.63 -3.22 9.69
C PRO A 186 -8.15 -3.10 9.59
N GLY A 187 -8.63 -2.87 8.36
CA GLY A 187 -10.04 -2.60 8.05
C GLY A 187 -10.29 -1.22 7.42
N ALA A 188 -9.31 -0.33 7.46
CA ALA A 188 -9.29 0.90 6.67
C ALA A 188 -8.33 0.76 5.48
N LEU A 189 -8.55 1.57 4.44
CA LEU A 189 -7.73 1.60 3.23
C LEU A 189 -7.45 3.06 2.87
N PRO A 190 -6.26 3.39 2.33
CA PRO A 190 -6.04 4.71 1.74
C PRO A 190 -6.96 4.93 0.55
N THR A 191 -7.51 6.13 0.43
CA THR A 191 -8.49 6.48 -0.61
C THR A 191 -7.90 6.41 -2.00
N THR A 192 -6.66 6.86 -2.16
CA THR A 192 -5.97 6.98 -3.45
C THR A 192 -5.25 5.70 -3.89
N ALA A 193 -5.06 4.76 -2.98
CA ALA A 193 -4.36 3.52 -3.28
C ALA A 193 -5.12 2.68 -4.30
N SER A 194 -4.39 2.19 -5.30
CA SER A 194 -4.91 1.26 -6.30
C SER A 194 -5.10 -0.16 -5.74
N GLU A 195 -5.90 -0.96 -6.44
CA GLU A 195 -6.09 -2.38 -6.13
C GLU A 195 -4.75 -3.12 -6.02
N ALA A 196 -3.81 -2.84 -6.94
CA ALA A 196 -2.49 -3.47 -6.96
C ALA A 196 -1.60 -3.03 -5.78
N GLU A 197 -1.72 -1.79 -5.31
CA GLU A 197 -1.01 -1.30 -4.12
C GLU A 197 -1.56 -1.92 -2.84
N VAL A 198 -2.89 -1.95 -2.69
CA VAL A 198 -3.54 -2.56 -1.53
C VAL A 198 -3.30 -4.07 -1.49
N THR A 199 -3.40 -4.76 -2.62
CA THR A 199 -3.13 -6.21 -2.69
C THR A 199 -1.71 -6.52 -2.23
N ARG A 200 -0.70 -5.78 -2.72
CA ARG A 200 0.69 -5.95 -2.27
C ARG A 200 0.87 -5.64 -0.79
N ALA A 201 0.22 -4.59 -0.29
CA ALA A 201 0.31 -4.23 1.13
C ALA A 201 -0.29 -5.32 2.04
N LEU A 202 -1.40 -5.93 1.64
CA LEU A 202 -2.10 -6.96 2.42
C LEU A 202 -1.36 -8.29 2.43
N VAL A 203 -0.86 -8.76 1.28
CA VAL A 203 0.02 -9.94 1.20
C VAL A 203 1.28 -9.75 2.05
N ALA A 204 1.82 -8.52 2.07
CA ALA A 204 2.95 -8.20 2.93
C ALA A 204 2.55 -8.14 4.43
N PHE A 205 1.32 -7.72 4.73
CA PHE A 205 0.80 -7.58 6.10
C PHE A 205 0.47 -8.94 6.75
N GLU A 206 -0.17 -9.85 6.02
CA GLU A 206 -0.65 -11.13 6.57
C GLU A 206 0.46 -11.98 7.20
N HIS A 207 1.69 -11.89 6.70
CA HIS A 207 2.83 -12.66 7.21
C HIS A 207 3.16 -12.41 8.69
N ASN A 208 2.87 -11.20 9.19
CA ASN A 208 3.15 -10.80 10.58
C ASN A 208 1.90 -10.42 11.37
N ALA A 209 0.73 -10.48 10.74
CA ALA A 209 -0.51 -10.02 11.36
C ALA A 209 -1.21 -11.17 12.11
N PRO A 210 -1.84 -10.89 13.26
CA PRO A 210 -2.80 -11.82 13.83
C PRO A 210 -3.89 -12.14 12.78
N PRO A 211 -4.33 -13.41 12.63
CA PRO A 211 -5.29 -13.79 11.59
C PRO A 211 -6.57 -12.93 11.59
N ALA A 212 -7.04 -12.51 12.77
CA ALA A 212 -8.21 -11.64 12.89
C ALA A 212 -8.00 -10.26 12.26
N ALA A 213 -6.80 -9.69 12.38
CA ALA A 213 -6.45 -8.42 11.76
C ALA A 213 -6.35 -8.56 10.24
N ALA A 214 -5.69 -9.62 9.75
CA ALA A 214 -5.59 -9.92 8.32
C ALA A 214 -6.98 -10.11 7.70
N ALA A 215 -7.87 -10.87 8.35
CA ALA A 215 -9.23 -11.09 7.86
C ALA A 215 -10.04 -9.79 7.75
N ARG A 216 -9.92 -8.88 8.73
CA ARG A 216 -10.54 -7.55 8.64
C ARG A 216 -10.01 -6.76 7.43
N ALA A 217 -8.70 -6.76 7.24
CA ALA A 217 -8.06 -6.00 6.18
C ALA A 217 -8.39 -6.55 4.78
N TYR A 218 -8.44 -7.87 4.61
CA TYR A 218 -8.90 -8.48 3.36
C TYR A 218 -10.38 -8.22 3.09
N ARG A 219 -11.25 -8.28 4.11
CA ARG A 219 -12.67 -7.94 3.95
C ARG A 219 -12.88 -6.49 3.50
N SER A 220 -12.16 -5.53 4.06
CA SER A 220 -12.24 -4.13 3.61
C SER A 220 -11.78 -3.98 2.15
N ALA A 221 -10.75 -4.72 1.74
CA ALA A 221 -10.25 -4.69 0.37
C ALA A 221 -11.22 -5.32 -0.63
N LEU A 222 -11.83 -6.47 -0.29
CA LEU A 222 -12.85 -7.11 -1.12
C LEU A 222 -14.15 -6.31 -1.17
N ALA A 223 -14.46 -5.49 -0.17
CA ALA A 223 -15.59 -4.56 -0.25
C ALA A 223 -15.38 -3.50 -1.35
N ARG A 224 -14.12 -3.10 -1.61
CA ARG A 224 -13.77 -2.15 -2.67
C ARG A 224 -13.50 -2.83 -4.03
N TRP A 225 -12.90 -4.01 -4.01
CA TRP A 225 -12.52 -4.80 -5.19
C TRP A 225 -13.02 -6.25 -5.05
N PRO A 226 -14.33 -6.49 -5.27
CA PRO A 226 -14.94 -7.80 -5.02
C PRO A 226 -14.44 -8.91 -5.95
N ASP A 227 -13.91 -8.56 -7.11
CA ASP A 227 -13.45 -9.49 -8.14
C ASP A 227 -11.95 -9.80 -8.06
N ASN A 228 -11.26 -9.42 -6.97
CA ASN A 228 -9.83 -9.71 -6.84
C ASN A 228 -9.59 -11.12 -6.28
N LEU A 229 -9.15 -12.04 -7.14
CA LEU A 229 -8.82 -13.41 -6.74
C LEU A 229 -7.76 -13.48 -5.63
N THR A 230 -6.68 -12.68 -5.69
CA THR A 230 -5.62 -12.72 -4.67
C THR A 230 -6.13 -12.32 -3.29
N LEU A 231 -6.97 -11.27 -3.22
CA LEU A 231 -7.59 -10.84 -1.97
C LEU A 231 -8.58 -11.89 -1.45
N ALA A 232 -9.36 -12.53 -2.33
CA ALA A 232 -10.28 -13.59 -1.95
C ALA A 232 -9.54 -14.83 -1.42
N MET A 233 -8.46 -15.24 -2.09
CA MET A 233 -7.60 -16.34 -1.63
C MET A 233 -6.96 -16.01 -0.28
N GLY A 234 -6.45 -14.79 -0.09
CA GLY A 234 -5.91 -14.32 1.20
C GLY A 234 -6.94 -14.37 2.32
N LEU A 235 -8.18 -13.89 2.07
CA LEU A 235 -9.27 -13.99 3.05
C LEU A 235 -9.61 -15.44 3.38
N GLY A 236 -9.80 -16.29 2.37
CA GLY A 236 -10.15 -17.69 2.56
C GLY A 236 -9.10 -18.45 3.38
N ASN A 237 -7.82 -18.27 3.03
CA ASN A 237 -6.69 -18.87 3.77
C ASN A 237 -6.64 -18.36 5.21
N THR A 238 -6.87 -17.06 5.41
CA THR A 238 -6.88 -16.46 6.74
C THR A 238 -8.02 -17.02 7.60
N LEU A 239 -9.24 -17.12 7.06
CA LEU A 239 -10.39 -17.69 7.77
C LEU A 239 -10.16 -19.17 8.10
N TYR A 240 -9.57 -19.92 7.18
CA TYR A 240 -9.22 -21.31 7.41
C TYR A 240 -8.22 -21.46 8.57
N ALA A 241 -7.16 -20.65 8.58
CA ALA A 241 -6.18 -20.63 9.67
C ALA A 241 -6.78 -20.23 11.03
N GLN A 242 -7.92 -19.55 11.04
CA GLN A 242 -8.69 -19.23 12.25
C GLN A 242 -9.61 -20.36 12.73
N GLY A 243 -9.75 -21.44 11.96
CA GLY A 243 -10.75 -22.48 12.20
C GLY A 243 -12.17 -22.09 11.74
N GLU A 244 -12.34 -20.94 11.08
CA GLU A 244 -13.61 -20.47 10.54
C GLU A 244 -13.92 -21.14 9.20
N THR A 245 -13.99 -22.47 9.21
CA THR A 245 -14.08 -23.30 8.00
C THR A 245 -15.32 -23.01 7.17
N SER A 246 -16.45 -22.65 7.80
CA SER A 246 -17.68 -22.28 7.08
C SER A 246 -17.49 -20.99 6.27
N GLY A 247 -16.85 -19.98 6.86
CA GLY A 247 -16.51 -18.74 6.18
C GLY A 247 -15.49 -18.95 5.07
N ALA A 248 -14.44 -19.75 5.33
CA ALA A 248 -13.44 -20.10 4.34
C ALA A 248 -14.05 -20.82 3.13
N ALA A 249 -14.91 -21.81 3.35
CA ALA A 249 -15.60 -22.52 2.28
C ALA A 249 -16.52 -21.60 1.46
N ALA A 250 -17.17 -20.61 2.08
CA ALA A 250 -17.97 -19.63 1.36
C ALA A 250 -17.09 -18.78 0.43
N VAL A 251 -15.98 -18.24 0.95
CA VAL A 251 -15.04 -17.40 0.17
C VAL A 251 -14.37 -18.19 -0.96
N PHE A 252 -13.88 -19.40 -0.70
CA PHE A 252 -13.26 -20.21 -1.75
C PHE A 252 -14.25 -20.65 -2.82
N ARG A 253 -15.49 -21.00 -2.44
CA ARG A 253 -16.53 -21.34 -3.42
C ARG A 253 -16.80 -20.18 -4.36
N ASP A 254 -16.94 -19.00 -3.79
CA ASP A 254 -17.21 -17.78 -4.50
C ASP A 254 -16.04 -17.40 -5.46
N ALA A 255 -14.80 -17.43 -4.96
CA ALA A 255 -13.60 -17.21 -5.76
C ALA A 255 -13.46 -18.25 -6.90
N ALA A 256 -13.66 -19.53 -6.60
CA ALA A 256 -13.57 -20.61 -7.57
C ALA A 256 -14.63 -20.50 -8.67
N GLN A 257 -15.85 -20.10 -8.32
CA GLN A 257 -16.94 -19.95 -9.29
C GLN A 257 -16.75 -18.72 -10.19
N ARG A 258 -16.28 -17.58 -9.64
CA ARG A 258 -16.07 -16.36 -10.43
C ARG A 258 -14.86 -16.44 -11.35
N HIS A 259 -13.78 -17.07 -10.90
CA HIS A 259 -12.50 -17.08 -11.63
C HIS A 259 -12.19 -18.40 -12.32
N ASP A 260 -12.98 -19.45 -12.07
CA ASP A 260 -12.73 -20.82 -12.53
C ASP A 260 -11.30 -21.28 -12.19
N ASP A 261 -10.86 -20.97 -10.97
CA ASP A 261 -9.47 -21.12 -10.53
C ASP A 261 -9.21 -22.47 -9.84
N ALA A 262 -8.17 -23.18 -10.28
CA ALA A 262 -7.83 -24.50 -9.78
C ALA A 262 -7.41 -24.49 -8.30
N ALA A 263 -6.68 -23.46 -7.85
CA ALA A 263 -6.24 -23.36 -6.46
C ALA A 263 -7.42 -23.08 -5.53
N ALA A 264 -8.35 -22.21 -5.94
CA ALA A 264 -9.57 -21.93 -5.19
C ALA A 264 -10.46 -23.18 -5.06
N TYR A 265 -10.65 -23.94 -6.14
CA TYR A 265 -11.37 -25.23 -6.08
C TYR A 265 -10.68 -26.25 -5.19
N ASN A 266 -9.34 -26.34 -5.23
CA ASN A 266 -8.59 -27.23 -4.37
C ASN A 266 -8.73 -26.85 -2.89
N ASN A 267 -8.59 -25.56 -2.56
CA ASN A 267 -8.77 -25.08 -1.20
C ASN A 267 -10.19 -25.30 -0.71
N LEU A 268 -11.20 -25.07 -1.56
CA LEU A 268 -12.59 -25.40 -1.25
C LEU A 268 -12.75 -26.90 -0.94
N ALA A 269 -12.15 -27.79 -1.72
CA ALA A 269 -12.24 -29.23 -1.51
C ALA A 269 -11.65 -29.66 -0.17
N ILE A 270 -10.48 -29.13 0.20
CA ILE A 270 -9.84 -29.38 1.50
C ILE A 270 -10.79 -28.98 2.64
N VAL A 271 -11.30 -27.75 2.62
CA VAL A 271 -12.18 -27.25 3.68
C VAL A 271 -13.48 -28.05 3.77
N LEU A 272 -14.07 -28.44 2.64
CA LEU A 272 -15.29 -29.25 2.61
C LEU A 272 -15.08 -30.67 3.15
N LEU A 273 -13.91 -31.27 2.87
CA LEU A 273 -13.55 -32.58 3.40
C LEU A 273 -13.48 -32.56 4.93
N GLU A 274 -12.86 -31.52 5.50
CA GLU A 274 -12.79 -31.32 6.96
C GLU A 274 -14.17 -31.09 7.60
N GLN A 275 -15.11 -30.49 6.86
CA GLN A 275 -16.50 -30.36 7.27
C GLN A 275 -17.31 -31.66 7.13
N GLY A 276 -16.70 -32.76 6.64
CA GLY A 276 -17.38 -34.02 6.36
C GLY A 276 -18.25 -34.01 5.10
N ARG A 277 -18.22 -32.94 4.30
CA ARG A 277 -19.03 -32.77 3.08
C ARG A 277 -18.35 -33.43 1.88
N ARG A 278 -18.12 -34.74 1.97
CA ARG A 278 -17.33 -35.53 1.01
C ARG A 278 -17.78 -35.38 -0.44
N ASP A 279 -19.09 -35.43 -0.71
CA ASP A 279 -19.59 -35.34 -2.10
C ASP A 279 -19.28 -33.99 -2.75
N GLU A 280 -19.35 -32.90 -1.99
CA GLU A 280 -19.01 -31.57 -2.50
C GLU A 280 -17.48 -31.40 -2.62
N ALA A 281 -16.73 -31.92 -1.65
CA ALA A 281 -15.27 -31.94 -1.71
C ALA A 281 -14.78 -32.66 -2.97
N ARG A 282 -15.39 -33.82 -3.30
CA ARG A 282 -15.06 -34.61 -4.49
C ARG A 282 -15.27 -33.81 -5.76
N ARG A 283 -16.43 -33.15 -5.90
CA ARG A 283 -16.72 -32.31 -7.08
C ARG A 283 -15.74 -31.15 -7.22
N ALA A 284 -15.40 -30.48 -6.12
CA ALA A 284 -14.44 -29.38 -6.13
C ALA A 284 -13.03 -29.87 -6.52
N ALA A 285 -12.56 -30.97 -5.93
CA ALA A 285 -11.25 -31.56 -6.25
C ALA A 285 -11.18 -32.04 -7.71
N GLN A 286 -12.25 -32.68 -8.22
CA GLN A 286 -12.33 -33.06 -9.63
C GLN A 286 -12.24 -31.84 -10.57
N ARG A 287 -12.91 -30.74 -10.23
CA ARG A 287 -12.82 -29.51 -11.01
C ARG A 287 -11.40 -28.94 -10.98
N ALA A 288 -10.76 -28.88 -9.82
CA ALA A 288 -9.37 -28.45 -9.69
C ALA A 288 -8.41 -29.29 -10.54
N VAL A 289 -8.54 -30.62 -10.51
CA VAL A 289 -7.73 -31.54 -11.34
C VAL A 289 -7.99 -31.30 -12.83
N SER A 290 -9.24 -31.10 -13.24
CA SER A 290 -9.60 -30.88 -14.65
C SER A 290 -9.04 -29.57 -15.22
N LEU A 291 -8.89 -28.55 -14.38
CA LEU A 291 -8.34 -27.25 -14.76
C LEU A 291 -6.81 -27.29 -14.92
N GLY A 292 -6.13 -28.22 -14.23
CA GLY A 292 -4.69 -28.43 -14.33
C GLY A 292 -3.86 -27.25 -13.77
N GLY A 293 -2.68 -27.03 -14.36
CA GLY A 293 -1.77 -25.96 -13.96
C GLY A 293 -0.86 -26.31 -12.78
N PRO A 294 -0.21 -25.31 -12.16
CA PRO A 294 0.82 -25.52 -11.13
C PRO A 294 0.36 -26.31 -9.89
N PHE A 295 -0.96 -26.36 -9.64
CA PHE A 295 -1.57 -27.02 -8.48
C PHE A 295 -2.14 -28.42 -8.78
N GLN A 296 -1.90 -28.96 -9.97
CA GLN A 296 -2.49 -30.23 -10.41
C GLN A 296 -2.13 -31.41 -9.48
N ALA A 297 -0.88 -31.49 -9.03
CA ALA A 297 -0.43 -32.56 -8.15
C ALA A 297 -1.12 -32.50 -6.78
N GLN A 298 -1.25 -31.30 -6.20
CA GLN A 298 -1.94 -31.07 -4.94
C GLN A 298 -3.44 -31.34 -5.06
N ALA A 299 -4.05 -30.98 -6.19
CA ALA A 299 -5.46 -31.29 -6.47
C ALA A 299 -5.71 -32.80 -6.60
N ALA A 300 -4.80 -33.53 -7.24
CA ALA A 300 -4.89 -34.99 -7.36
C ALA A 300 -4.75 -35.69 -6.00
N ASP A 301 -3.83 -35.24 -5.15
CA ASP A 301 -3.69 -35.74 -3.77
C ASP A 301 -4.94 -35.47 -2.94
N THR A 302 -5.48 -34.26 -3.04
CA THR A 302 -6.74 -33.90 -2.37
C THR A 302 -7.90 -34.77 -2.83
N LEU A 303 -8.04 -35.03 -4.13
CA LEU A 303 -9.07 -35.92 -4.66
C LEU A 303 -8.93 -37.34 -4.10
N LYS A 304 -7.71 -37.88 -4.06
CA LYS A 304 -7.43 -39.21 -3.49
C LYS A 304 -7.86 -39.27 -2.02
N ARG A 305 -7.52 -38.26 -1.21
CA ARG A 305 -7.91 -38.17 0.20
C ARG A 305 -9.43 -38.07 0.41
N VAL A 306 -10.16 -37.50 -0.55
CA VAL A 306 -11.64 -37.45 -0.50
C VAL A 306 -12.24 -38.84 -0.77
N ASP A 307 -11.57 -39.66 -1.56
CA ASP A 307 -12.02 -40.99 -1.95
C ASP A 307 -11.70 -42.10 -0.93
N GLU A 308 -10.80 -41.82 0.02
CA GLU A 308 -10.46 -42.64 1.20
C GLU A 308 -11.47 -42.49 2.36
#